data_AF-A0A2T3HWZ9-F1
#
_entry.id   AF-A0A2T3HWZ9-F1
#
_cell.length_a   1.000
_cell.length_b   1.000
_cell.length_c   1.000
_cell.angle_alpha   90.00
_cell.angle_beta   90.00
_cell.angle_gamma   90.00
#
_symmetry.space_group_name_H-M   'P 1'
#
loop_
_entity.id
_entity.type
_entity.pdbx_description
1 polymer ?
#
loop_
_entity_poly.entity_id
_entity_poly.type
_entity_poly.pdbx_seq_one_letter_code
_entity_poly.pdbx_strand_id
1 'polypeptide(L)'
;MDSLKINNFPIDDICVGSRWEVSNEDQLARLIAVVIMGQAAYAAHIIRELMPANPAFSNDALKKEAIIKFTVQDTPQPVRYGYPKVQRDGLIFEVISWIAAKQLAGKNAYLKDPHTSSTSQGLDGLMIELSENGQEILKSTIFEDKCTTNPRRTFTQSVIPGFIERHKNTRNSELIAEATSLIKLSGVDDVTAMRMVQKVLDNNTRHYRAGFAVTSDFDNEEARKNLFDGYGEIKGIRAEQRNASTFVVDGPLRPWFESLAQKIIAYIEQLDGDFLNV
;
A
#
# COMPACT_ATOMS: atom_id res chain seq x y z
N MET A 1 4.19 16.63 7.04
CA MET A 1 2.79 16.97 6.80
C MET A 1 2.16 15.74 6.18
N ASP A 2 0.89 15.46 6.49
CA ASP A 2 0.19 14.33 5.88
C ASP A 2 -0.13 14.63 4.40
N SER A 3 0.10 13.64 3.54
CA SER A 3 -0.25 13.71 2.12
C SER A 3 -1.67 13.26 1.84
N LEU A 4 -2.20 12.39 2.71
CA LEU A 4 -3.57 11.87 2.66
C LEU A 4 -4.36 12.26 3.90
N LYS A 5 -5.64 12.59 3.73
CA LYS A 5 -6.62 12.61 4.80
C LYS A 5 -7.39 11.29 4.79
N ILE A 6 -7.46 10.64 5.95
CA ILE A 6 -8.07 9.32 6.10
C ILE A 6 -9.18 9.40 7.12
N ASN A 7 -10.41 9.11 6.67
CA ASN A 7 -11.59 9.06 7.54
C ASN A 7 -12.06 7.61 7.66
N ASN A 8 -12.13 7.10 8.88
CA ASN A 8 -12.65 5.76 9.15
C ASN A 8 -14.15 5.81 9.44
N PHE A 9 -14.90 4.80 8.99
CA PHE A 9 -16.33 4.67 9.22
C PHE A 9 -16.76 3.20 9.10
N PRO A 10 -17.82 2.77 9.80
CA PRO A 10 -18.41 1.46 9.53
C PRO A 10 -19.00 1.44 8.11
N ILE A 11 -18.81 0.34 7.38
CA ILE A 11 -19.49 0.12 6.09
C ILE A 11 -20.84 -0.53 6.37
N ASP A 12 -20.82 -1.63 7.13
CA ASP A 12 -21.97 -2.41 7.57
C ASP A 12 -21.58 -3.27 8.79
N ASP A 13 -22.45 -4.21 9.19
CA ASP A 13 -22.18 -5.14 10.30
C ASP A 13 -21.10 -6.19 9.96
N ILE A 14 -20.65 -6.27 8.70
CA ILE A 14 -19.71 -7.27 8.22
C ILE A 14 -18.29 -6.71 8.17
N CYS A 15 -18.11 -5.44 7.82
CA CYS A 15 -16.80 -4.82 7.67
C CYS A 15 -16.76 -3.35 8.09
N VAL A 16 -15.57 -2.92 8.52
CA VAL A 16 -15.25 -1.51 8.72
C VAL A 16 -14.58 -0.96 7.48
N GLY A 17 -14.59 0.36 7.31
CA GLY A 17 -13.97 0.97 6.17
C GLY A 17 -13.24 2.27 6.44
N SER A 18 -12.55 2.71 5.40
CA SER A 18 -11.84 3.98 5.38
C SER A 18 -11.93 4.65 4.02
N ARG A 19 -11.98 5.98 4.02
CA ARG A 19 -11.93 6.82 2.83
C ARG A 19 -10.66 7.64 2.89
N TRP A 20 -9.89 7.57 1.81
CA TRP A 20 -8.65 8.32 1.64
C TRP A 20 -8.89 9.37 0.57
N GLU A 21 -8.46 10.59 0.86
CA GLU A 21 -8.43 11.70 -0.08
C GLU A 21 -7.05 12.36 -0.03
N VAL A 22 -6.61 12.97 -1.13
CA VAL A 22 -5.35 13.71 -1.15
C VAL A 22 -5.54 15.01 -0.40
N SER A 23 -4.80 15.21 0.70
CA SER A 23 -4.78 16.47 1.46
C SER A 23 -3.65 17.39 1.03
N ASN A 24 -2.55 16.82 0.53
CA ASN A 24 -1.41 17.56 0.00
C ASN A 24 -0.80 16.80 -1.19
N GLU A 25 -1.15 17.21 -2.40
CA GLU A 25 -0.75 16.53 -3.63
C GLU A 25 0.75 16.63 -3.91
N ASP A 26 1.38 17.76 -3.57
CA ASP A 26 2.83 17.93 -3.73
C ASP A 26 3.59 17.00 -2.79
N GLN A 27 3.19 16.92 -1.52
CA GLN A 27 3.78 15.96 -0.57
C GLN A 27 3.57 14.51 -1.03
N LEU A 28 2.40 14.19 -1.59
CA LEU A 28 2.10 12.85 -2.11
C LEU A 28 3.04 12.49 -3.27
N ALA A 29 3.13 13.36 -4.28
CA ALA A 29 3.98 13.16 -5.45
C ALA A 29 5.46 12.97 -5.05
N ARG A 30 5.93 13.79 -4.11
CA ARG A 30 7.30 13.71 -3.59
C ARG A 30 7.55 12.42 -2.81
N LEU A 31 6.64 12.00 -1.92
CA LEU A 31 6.76 10.72 -1.23
C LEU A 31 6.81 9.55 -2.22
N ILE A 32 5.98 9.57 -3.26
CA ILE A 32 5.99 8.54 -4.30
C ILE A 32 7.34 8.52 -5.03
N ALA A 33 7.92 9.68 -5.35
CA ALA A 33 9.26 9.76 -5.93
C ALA A 33 10.33 9.16 -5.00
N VAL A 34 10.32 9.50 -3.71
CA VAL A 34 11.28 8.95 -2.72
C VAL A 34 11.18 7.43 -2.65
N VAL A 35 9.96 6.90 -2.55
CA VAL A 35 9.73 5.45 -2.50
C VAL A 35 10.23 4.77 -3.77
N ILE A 36 9.91 5.28 -4.96
CA ILE A 36 10.25 4.60 -6.21
C ILE A 36 11.74 4.64 -6.54
N MET A 37 12.46 5.65 -6.04
CA MET A 37 13.92 5.71 -6.08
C MET A 37 14.59 4.75 -5.06
N GLY A 38 13.81 3.89 -4.41
CA GLY A 38 14.29 2.83 -3.53
C GLY A 38 14.46 3.24 -2.07
N GLN A 39 13.90 4.38 -1.66
CA GLN A 39 14.13 4.96 -0.32
C GLN A 39 12.89 4.87 0.57
N ALA A 40 12.15 3.75 0.51
CA ALA A 40 10.93 3.53 1.30
C ALA A 40 11.17 3.66 2.81
N ALA A 41 12.29 3.18 3.34
CA ALA A 41 12.66 3.36 4.75
C ALA A 41 12.78 4.86 5.13
N TYR A 42 13.35 5.69 4.26
CA TYR A 42 13.46 7.13 4.50
C TYR A 42 12.11 7.84 4.32
N ALA A 43 11.30 7.44 3.33
CA ALA A 43 9.93 7.92 3.19
C ALA A 43 9.08 7.63 4.45
N ALA A 44 9.26 6.46 5.08
CA ALA A 44 8.59 6.13 6.33
C ALA A 44 9.03 7.06 7.48
N HIS A 45 10.31 7.43 7.53
CA HIS A 45 10.79 8.44 8.48
C HIS A 45 10.18 9.83 8.21
N ILE A 46 10.14 10.28 6.95
CA ILE A 46 9.50 11.54 6.55
C ILE A 46 8.04 11.60 7.00
N ILE A 47 7.29 10.51 6.78
CA ILE A 47 5.88 10.41 7.20
C ILE A 47 5.78 10.52 8.73
N ARG A 48 6.56 9.73 9.47
CA ARG A 48 6.54 9.70 10.94
C ARG A 48 6.89 11.05 11.57
N GLU A 49 7.92 11.72 11.04
CA GLU A 49 8.38 13.02 11.55
C GLU A 49 7.63 14.20 10.93
N LEU A 50 6.64 13.93 10.07
CA LEU A 50 5.87 14.95 9.35
C LEU A 50 6.77 15.94 8.58
N MET A 51 7.88 15.46 8.02
CA MET A 51 8.81 16.28 7.25
C MET A 51 8.27 16.58 5.84
N PRO A 52 8.72 17.67 5.20
CA PRO A 52 8.60 17.83 3.75
C PRO A 52 9.31 16.68 3.04
N ALA A 53 8.67 16.08 2.04
CA ALA A 53 9.27 14.95 1.34
C ALA A 53 10.38 15.40 0.38
N ASN A 54 11.57 14.84 0.59
CA ASN A 54 12.74 14.94 -0.27
C ASN A 54 13.48 13.61 -0.18
N PRO A 55 14.10 13.05 -1.25
CA PRO A 55 14.94 11.87 -1.06
C PRO A 55 16.16 12.22 -0.21
N ALA A 56 16.76 11.23 0.43
CA ALA A 56 18.03 11.37 1.13
C ALA A 56 19.17 11.72 0.16
N PHE A 57 19.17 11.08 -1.00
CA PHE A 57 20.14 11.29 -2.07
C PHE A 57 19.48 11.04 -3.43
N SER A 58 20.05 11.61 -4.49
CA SER A 58 19.63 11.32 -5.86
C SER A 58 20.82 11.32 -6.80
N ASN A 59 20.71 10.56 -7.90
CA ASN A 59 21.64 10.59 -9.01
C ASN A 59 20.90 10.35 -10.33
N ASP A 60 21.58 10.61 -11.45
CA ASP A 60 20.96 10.52 -12.77
C ASP A 60 20.42 9.13 -13.11
N ALA A 61 21.05 8.06 -12.64
CA ALA A 61 20.58 6.70 -12.91
C ALA A 61 19.27 6.41 -12.17
N LEU A 62 19.18 6.78 -10.89
CA LEU A 62 17.96 6.65 -10.08
C LEU A 62 16.82 7.49 -10.66
N LYS A 63 17.10 8.74 -11.03
CA LYS A 63 16.15 9.64 -11.69
C LYS A 63 15.59 9.03 -12.96
N LYS A 64 16.47 8.56 -13.86
CA LYS A 64 16.08 7.95 -15.14
C LYS A 64 15.21 6.71 -14.94
N GLU A 65 15.58 5.82 -14.02
CA GLU A 65 14.79 4.62 -13.74
C GLU A 65 13.40 4.96 -13.18
N ALA A 66 13.33 5.92 -12.25
CA ALA A 66 12.07 6.38 -11.67
C ALA A 66 11.14 7.01 -12.72
N ILE A 67 11.68 7.84 -13.62
CA ILE A 67 10.90 8.46 -14.71
C ILE A 67 10.32 7.41 -15.65
N ILE A 68 11.10 6.38 -16.01
CA ILE A 68 10.63 5.25 -16.82
C ILE A 68 9.41 4.56 -16.18
N LYS A 69 9.41 4.38 -14.85
CA LYS A 69 8.28 3.73 -14.13
C LYS A 69 6.97 4.49 -14.20
N PHE A 70 7.01 5.81 -14.43
CA PHE A 70 5.82 6.66 -14.52
C PHE A 70 5.45 7.09 -15.94
N THR A 71 6.29 6.75 -16.91
CA THR A 71 6.07 7.03 -18.33
C THR A 71 5.23 5.91 -18.95
N VAL A 72 4.23 6.28 -19.76
CA VAL A 72 3.37 5.30 -20.45
C VAL A 72 4.06 4.76 -21.70
N GLN A 73 4.08 3.44 -21.82
CA GLN A 73 4.45 2.71 -23.02
C GLN A 73 3.48 1.53 -23.20
N ASP A 74 2.37 1.77 -23.90
CA ASP A 74 1.34 0.75 -24.13
C ASP A 74 1.72 -0.25 -25.24
N THR A 75 2.58 0.17 -26.18
CA THR A 75 3.09 -0.69 -27.25
C THR A 75 4.48 -1.23 -26.89
N PRO A 76 4.67 -2.56 -26.87
CA PRO A 76 5.99 -3.16 -26.63
C PRO A 76 7.02 -2.65 -27.65
N GLN A 77 8.20 -2.25 -27.18
CA GLN A 77 9.34 -1.89 -28.02
C GLN A 77 10.62 -2.55 -27.50
N PRO A 78 11.66 -2.71 -28.34
CA PRO A 78 12.93 -3.32 -27.92
C PRO A 78 13.61 -2.58 -26.75
N VAL A 79 13.42 -1.26 -26.69
CA VAL A 79 13.91 -0.42 -25.60
C VAL A 79 12.74 -0.05 -24.70
N ARG A 80 12.87 -0.32 -23.41
CA ARG A 80 11.90 0.09 -22.39
C ARG A 80 12.15 1.55 -22.00
N TYR A 81 11.18 2.41 -22.25
CA TYR A 81 11.16 3.80 -21.78
C TYR A 81 9.91 4.13 -20.97
N GLY A 82 8.99 3.16 -20.82
CA GLY A 82 7.80 3.27 -20.00
C GLY A 82 7.22 1.91 -19.61
N TYR A 83 6.04 1.94 -19.00
CA TYR A 83 5.22 0.78 -18.69
C TYR A 83 3.79 0.95 -19.25
N PRO A 84 3.06 -0.15 -19.51
CA PRO A 84 1.65 -0.06 -19.85
C PRO A 84 0.87 0.74 -18.80
N LYS A 85 -0.07 1.56 -19.25
CA LYS A 85 -0.84 2.49 -18.39
C LYS A 85 -1.42 1.83 -17.13
N VAL A 86 -1.97 0.62 -17.28
CA VAL A 86 -2.56 -0.14 -16.17
C VAL A 86 -1.51 -0.50 -15.11
N GLN A 87 -0.30 -0.85 -15.53
CA GLN A 87 0.80 -1.20 -14.62
C GLN A 87 1.35 0.05 -13.91
N ARG A 88 1.48 1.16 -14.63
CA ARG A 88 1.92 2.45 -14.09
C ARG A 88 0.96 2.96 -13.01
N ASP A 89 -0.34 2.97 -13.30
CA ASP A 89 -1.36 3.40 -12.33
C ASP A 89 -1.43 2.43 -11.13
N GLY A 90 -1.28 1.13 -11.37
CA GLY A 90 -1.21 0.11 -10.31
C GLY A 90 -0.05 0.34 -9.35
N LEU A 91 1.14 0.61 -9.89
CA LEU A 91 2.33 0.92 -9.11
C LEU A 91 2.16 2.20 -8.29
N ILE A 92 1.62 3.27 -8.88
CA ILE A 92 1.34 4.51 -8.14
C ILE A 92 0.36 4.23 -7.00
N PHE A 93 -0.72 3.50 -7.26
CA PHE A 93 -1.71 3.20 -6.25
C PHE A 93 -1.17 2.31 -5.12
N GLU A 94 -0.30 1.35 -5.43
CA GLU A 94 0.38 0.54 -4.41
C GLU A 94 1.19 1.41 -3.45
N VAL A 95 1.92 2.41 -3.98
CA VAL A 95 2.65 3.36 -3.13
C VAL A 95 1.71 4.24 -2.32
N ILE A 96 0.61 4.74 -2.91
CA ILE A 96 -0.43 5.50 -2.17
C ILE A 96 -1.01 4.66 -1.01
N SER A 97 -1.33 3.39 -1.29
CA SER A 97 -1.82 2.43 -0.30
C SER A 97 -0.84 2.24 0.86
N TRP A 98 0.45 2.11 0.55
CA TRP A 98 1.51 2.01 1.55
C TRP A 98 1.65 3.29 2.38
N ILE A 99 1.61 4.46 1.73
CA ILE A 99 1.62 5.78 2.41
C ILE A 99 0.44 5.90 3.38
N ALA A 100 -0.77 5.51 2.94
CA ALA A 100 -1.97 5.53 3.78
C ALA A 100 -1.81 4.65 5.02
N ALA A 101 -1.23 3.46 4.87
CA ALA A 101 -0.93 2.58 5.99
C ALA A 101 0.14 3.19 6.92
N LYS A 102 1.21 3.76 6.38
CA LYS A 102 2.27 4.40 7.19
C LYS A 102 1.80 5.63 7.97
N GLN A 103 0.90 6.44 7.42
CA GLN A 103 0.34 7.58 8.15
C GLN A 103 -0.52 7.18 9.35
N LEU A 104 -1.18 6.02 9.29
CA LEU A 104 -1.99 5.49 10.38
C LEU A 104 -1.19 4.59 11.35
N ALA A 105 -0.03 4.13 10.93
CA ALA A 105 0.78 3.16 11.63
C ALA A 105 1.31 3.74 12.95
N GLY A 106 1.13 3.01 14.04
CA GLY A 106 1.78 3.31 15.32
C GLY A 106 3.29 3.03 15.29
N LYS A 107 4.00 3.47 16.33
CA LYS A 107 5.46 3.29 16.48
C LYS A 107 5.94 1.83 16.37
N ASN A 108 5.08 0.87 16.71
CA ASN A 108 5.38 -0.57 16.72
C ASN A 108 4.73 -1.32 15.55
N ALA A 109 4.41 -0.61 14.47
CA ALA A 109 3.86 -1.18 13.25
C ALA A 109 4.93 -1.25 12.15
N TYR A 110 5.16 -2.47 11.66
CA TYR A 110 6.15 -2.79 10.64
C TYR A 110 5.40 -3.20 9.37
N LEU A 111 5.73 -2.57 8.25
CA LEU A 111 5.00 -2.71 7.00
C LEU A 111 6.00 -3.10 5.92
N LYS A 112 5.65 -4.12 5.14
CA LYS A 112 6.37 -4.51 3.92
C LYS A 112 6.46 -3.31 2.99
N ASP A 113 7.65 -3.04 2.47
CA ASP A 113 7.85 -1.97 1.49
C ASP A 113 7.07 -2.29 0.20
N PRO A 114 6.55 -1.26 -0.49
CA PRO A 114 5.82 -1.47 -1.73
C PRO A 114 6.77 -2.01 -2.79
N HIS A 115 6.24 -2.76 -3.75
CA HIS A 115 7.04 -3.21 -4.87
C HIS A 115 7.55 -2.00 -5.65
N THR A 116 8.84 -2.05 -6.02
CA THR A 116 9.46 -1.04 -6.88
C THR A 116 9.33 -1.39 -8.36
N SER A 117 8.63 -2.49 -8.70
CA SER A 117 8.36 -2.97 -10.06
C SER A 117 6.94 -3.52 -10.16
N SER A 118 6.28 -3.25 -11.28
CA SER A 118 4.89 -3.69 -11.58
C SER A 118 4.73 -5.19 -11.86
N THR A 119 5.83 -5.96 -11.89
CA THR A 119 5.85 -7.39 -12.28
C THR A 119 6.13 -8.34 -11.13
N SER A 120 6.30 -7.84 -9.91
CA SER A 120 6.58 -8.66 -8.73
C SER A 120 5.35 -9.51 -8.39
N GLN A 121 5.56 -10.82 -8.19
CA GLN A 121 4.54 -11.75 -7.69
C GLN A 121 4.72 -11.91 -6.19
N GLY A 122 3.64 -11.83 -5.41
CA GLY A 122 3.69 -12.11 -3.98
C GLY A 122 2.56 -11.48 -3.16
N LEU A 123 2.79 -11.27 -1.87
CA LEU A 123 1.97 -10.44 -0.98
C LEU A 123 1.98 -8.99 -1.47
N ASP A 124 0.82 -8.49 -1.88
CA ASP A 124 0.62 -7.06 -2.21
C ASP A 124 1.00 -6.17 -1.02
N GLY A 125 0.65 -6.57 0.20
CA GLY A 125 1.15 -5.91 1.41
C GLY A 125 0.96 -6.75 2.68
N LEU A 126 1.81 -6.50 3.66
CA LEU A 126 1.74 -7.08 4.99
C LEU A 126 2.13 -6.03 6.04
N MET A 127 1.28 -5.85 7.04
CA MET A 127 1.57 -5.05 8.23
C MET A 127 1.54 -5.92 9.48
N ILE A 128 2.55 -5.79 10.34
CA ILE A 128 2.64 -6.43 11.65
C ILE A 128 2.64 -5.34 12.71
N GLU A 129 1.68 -5.40 13.63
CA GLU A 129 1.59 -4.51 14.78
C GLU A 129 1.98 -5.29 16.03
N LEU A 130 3.05 -4.84 16.69
CA LEU A 130 3.56 -5.45 17.91
C LEU A 130 3.02 -4.77 19.17
N SER A 131 3.02 -5.51 20.27
CA SER A 131 2.79 -4.98 21.62
C SER A 131 3.77 -3.86 21.97
N GLU A 132 3.46 -3.08 23.01
CA GLU A 132 4.33 -1.96 23.43
C GLU A 132 5.77 -2.39 23.74
N ASN A 133 5.93 -3.56 24.34
CA ASN A 133 7.23 -4.16 24.65
C ASN A 133 7.90 -4.86 23.45
N GLY A 134 7.24 -4.92 22.28
CA GLY A 134 7.78 -5.53 21.06
C GLY A 134 7.86 -7.05 21.06
N GLN A 135 7.29 -7.73 22.06
CA GLN A 135 7.46 -9.18 22.24
C GLN A 135 6.29 -10.03 21.72
N GLU A 136 5.18 -9.42 21.35
CA GLU A 136 3.99 -10.13 20.86
C GLU A 136 3.42 -9.46 19.62
N ILE A 137 2.91 -10.25 18.69
CA ILE A 137 2.10 -9.74 17.56
C ILE A 137 0.68 -9.55 18.07
N LEU A 138 0.21 -8.29 18.08
CA LEU A 138 -1.18 -7.98 18.37
C LEU A 138 -2.07 -8.17 17.14
N LYS A 139 -1.54 -7.80 15.98
CA LYS A 139 -2.30 -7.81 14.72
C LYS A 139 -1.38 -8.01 13.52
N SER A 140 -1.84 -8.82 12.58
CA SER A 140 -1.27 -8.96 11.24
C SER A 140 -2.32 -8.54 10.22
N THR A 141 -1.99 -7.65 9.28
CA THR A 141 -2.94 -7.18 8.26
C THR A 141 -2.39 -7.50 6.88
N ILE A 142 -3.12 -8.33 6.13
CA ILE A 142 -2.80 -8.69 4.74
C ILE A 142 -3.54 -7.73 3.82
N PHE A 143 -2.84 -7.14 2.87
CA PHE A 143 -3.42 -6.17 1.93
C PHE A 143 -3.61 -6.83 0.57
N GLU A 144 -4.68 -6.48 -0.12
CA GLU A 144 -4.95 -6.81 -1.53
C GLU A 144 -5.59 -5.56 -2.17
N ASP A 145 -4.77 -4.54 -2.35
CA ASP A 145 -5.22 -3.22 -2.80
C ASP A 145 -5.05 -3.10 -4.31
N LYS A 146 -6.10 -2.70 -5.04
CA LYS A 146 -6.13 -2.76 -6.51
C LYS A 146 -6.53 -1.42 -7.15
N CYS A 147 -5.83 -1.04 -8.21
CA CYS A 147 -6.25 0.02 -9.13
C CYS A 147 -6.78 -0.59 -10.43
N THR A 148 -8.10 -0.61 -10.59
CA THR A 148 -8.81 -1.33 -11.67
C THR A 148 -10.00 -0.53 -12.17
N THR A 149 -10.39 -0.75 -13.43
CA THR A 149 -11.62 -0.16 -13.99
C THR A 149 -12.88 -0.95 -13.63
N ASN A 150 -12.74 -2.13 -13.01
CA ASN A 150 -13.87 -2.96 -12.57
C ASN A 150 -13.69 -3.42 -11.12
N PRO A 151 -13.81 -2.48 -10.16
CA PRO A 151 -13.46 -2.75 -8.76
C PRO A 151 -14.34 -3.84 -8.12
N ARG A 152 -15.66 -3.85 -8.39
CA ARG A 152 -16.57 -4.89 -7.87
C ARG A 152 -16.20 -6.28 -8.35
N ARG A 153 -15.91 -6.44 -9.65
CA ARG A 153 -15.52 -7.74 -10.22
C ARG A 153 -14.15 -8.17 -9.69
N THR A 154 -13.19 -7.26 -9.64
CA THR A 154 -11.86 -7.55 -9.10
C THR A 154 -11.94 -7.97 -7.62
N PHE A 155 -12.81 -7.33 -6.83
CA PHE A 155 -13.02 -7.69 -5.44
C PHE A 155 -13.48 -9.15 -5.28
N THR A 156 -14.55 -9.57 -5.96
CA THR A 156 -15.04 -10.97 -5.81
C THR A 156 -14.23 -12.01 -6.56
N GLN A 157 -13.63 -11.67 -7.71
CA GLN A 157 -12.96 -12.68 -8.54
C GLN A 157 -11.46 -12.80 -8.26
N SER A 158 -10.87 -11.85 -7.55
CA SER A 158 -9.43 -11.86 -7.24
C SER A 158 -9.15 -11.66 -5.75
N VAL A 159 -9.67 -10.58 -5.15
CA VAL A 159 -9.32 -10.23 -3.75
C VAL A 159 -9.88 -11.25 -2.75
N ILE A 160 -11.18 -11.55 -2.82
CA ILE A 160 -11.81 -12.52 -1.92
C ILE A 160 -11.19 -13.93 -2.03
N PRO A 161 -11.01 -14.51 -3.24
CA PRO A 161 -10.29 -15.77 -3.39
C PRO A 161 -8.89 -15.75 -2.77
N GLY A 162 -8.11 -14.70 -3.01
CA GLY A 162 -6.76 -14.54 -2.44
C GLY A 162 -6.77 -14.48 -0.91
N PHE A 163 -7.72 -13.75 -0.33
CA PHE A 163 -7.91 -13.74 1.13
C PHE A 163 -8.34 -15.10 1.67
N ILE A 164 -9.23 -15.83 0.99
CA ILE A 164 -9.67 -17.16 1.41
C ILE A 164 -8.49 -18.15 1.40
N GLU A 165 -7.61 -18.13 0.40
CA GLU A 165 -6.39 -18.95 0.37
C GLU A 165 -5.50 -18.68 1.58
N ARG A 166 -5.25 -17.40 1.87
CA ARG A 166 -4.45 -16.99 3.05
C ARG A 166 -5.14 -17.37 4.35
N HIS A 167 -6.46 -17.17 4.45
CA HIS A 167 -7.27 -17.53 5.61
C HIS A 167 -7.25 -19.03 5.92
N LYS A 168 -7.28 -19.86 4.88
CA LYS A 168 -7.16 -21.33 4.95
C LYS A 168 -5.73 -21.81 5.18
N ASN A 169 -4.77 -20.89 5.31
CA ASN A 169 -3.39 -21.21 5.59
C ASN A 169 -2.69 -22.04 4.48
N THR A 170 -3.19 -22.00 3.24
CA THR A 170 -2.63 -22.77 2.12
C THR A 170 -1.40 -22.11 1.48
N ARG A 171 -1.17 -20.82 1.74
CA ARG A 171 -0.05 -20.01 1.22
C ARG A 171 0.75 -19.33 2.33
N ASN A 172 1.21 -20.11 3.31
CA ASN A 172 1.79 -19.58 4.55
C ASN A 172 3.29 -19.35 4.55
N SER A 173 4.05 -20.06 3.70
CA SER A 173 5.51 -19.92 3.68
C SER A 173 5.94 -18.48 3.42
N GLU A 174 5.28 -17.83 2.46
CA GLU A 174 5.49 -16.42 2.12
C GLU A 174 5.11 -15.49 3.27
N LEU A 175 3.95 -15.72 3.91
CA LEU A 175 3.50 -14.92 5.05
C LEU A 175 4.45 -15.03 6.24
N ILE A 176 4.96 -16.24 6.52
CA ILE A 176 5.93 -16.50 7.58
C ILE A 176 7.25 -15.77 7.28
N ALA A 177 7.80 -15.95 6.08
CA ALA A 177 9.07 -15.35 5.70
C ALA A 177 9.04 -13.82 5.76
N GLU A 178 7.95 -13.22 5.27
CA GLU A 178 7.77 -11.77 5.30
C GLU A 178 7.56 -11.26 6.72
N ALA A 179 6.71 -11.92 7.52
CA ALA A 179 6.49 -11.54 8.92
C ALA A 179 7.79 -11.60 9.73
N THR A 180 8.61 -12.65 9.56
CA THR A 180 9.92 -12.77 10.20
C THR A 180 10.81 -11.57 9.85
N SER A 181 10.87 -11.21 8.57
CA SER A 181 11.70 -10.09 8.10
C SER A 181 11.25 -8.76 8.73
N LEU A 182 9.94 -8.52 8.81
CA LEU A 182 9.39 -7.32 9.43
C LEU A 182 9.62 -7.26 10.94
N ILE A 183 9.43 -8.38 11.64
CA ILE A 183 9.60 -8.44 13.10
C ILE A 183 11.06 -8.19 13.48
N LYS A 184 12.02 -8.67 12.70
CA LYS A 184 13.46 -8.40 12.93
C LYS A 184 13.80 -6.91 12.90
N LEU A 185 13.03 -6.08 12.20
CA LEU A 185 13.21 -4.62 12.23
C LEU A 185 12.92 -4.00 13.61
N SER A 186 12.24 -4.72 14.51
CA SER A 186 12.07 -4.30 15.91
C SER A 186 13.31 -4.52 16.78
N GLY A 187 14.30 -5.26 16.28
CA GLY A 187 15.53 -5.59 17.01
C GLY A 187 15.46 -6.86 17.86
N VAL A 188 14.36 -7.62 17.80
CA VAL A 188 14.28 -8.95 18.44
C VAL A 188 15.21 -9.97 17.76
N ASP A 189 15.71 -10.94 18.53
CA ASP A 189 16.56 -12.01 18.01
C ASP A 189 15.78 -13.04 17.16
N ASP A 190 16.51 -13.83 16.37
CA ASP A 190 15.94 -14.78 15.41
C ASP A 190 15.03 -15.84 16.06
N VAL A 191 15.37 -16.32 17.25
CA VAL A 191 14.59 -17.36 17.94
C VAL A 191 13.29 -16.76 18.46
N THR A 192 13.35 -15.57 19.06
CA THR A 192 12.16 -14.84 19.51
C THR A 192 11.26 -14.47 18.33
N ALA A 193 11.83 -13.94 17.25
CA ALA A 193 11.08 -13.61 16.03
C ALA A 193 10.30 -14.83 15.50
N MET A 194 10.94 -15.99 15.39
CA MET A 194 10.27 -17.20 14.88
C MET A 194 9.16 -17.70 15.81
N ARG A 195 9.29 -17.54 17.14
CA ARG A 195 8.19 -17.85 18.08
C ARG A 195 7.01 -16.92 17.88
N MET A 196 7.27 -15.62 17.70
CA MET A 196 6.24 -14.61 17.47
C MET A 196 5.47 -14.87 16.16
N VAL A 197 6.19 -15.25 15.09
CA VAL A 197 5.60 -15.45 13.75
C VAL A 197 4.50 -16.50 13.74
N GLN A 198 4.50 -17.49 14.66
CA GLN A 198 3.39 -18.43 14.78
C GLN A 198 2.03 -17.72 14.91
N LYS A 199 2.00 -16.53 15.54
CA LYS A 199 0.79 -15.74 15.74
C LYS A 199 0.17 -15.24 14.43
N VAL A 200 0.95 -15.07 13.35
CA VAL A 200 0.38 -14.66 12.03
C VAL A 200 -0.48 -15.76 11.41
N LEU A 201 -0.42 -17.00 11.92
CA LEU A 201 -1.26 -18.12 11.51
C LEU A 201 -2.60 -18.17 12.25
N ASP A 202 -2.73 -17.39 13.34
CA ASP A 202 -3.95 -17.28 14.14
C ASP A 202 -4.92 -16.27 13.52
N ASN A 203 -6.01 -16.80 12.96
CA ASN A 203 -7.06 -15.99 12.33
C ASN A 203 -7.72 -14.99 13.29
N ASN A 204 -7.60 -15.13 14.62
CA ASN A 204 -8.13 -14.14 15.56
C ASN A 204 -7.35 -12.82 15.59
N THR A 205 -6.11 -12.84 15.10
CA THR A 205 -5.23 -11.65 15.02
C THR A 205 -4.95 -11.21 13.59
N ARG A 206 -5.54 -11.92 12.61
CA ARG A 206 -5.36 -11.64 11.20
C ARG A 206 -6.47 -10.74 10.68
N HIS A 207 -6.08 -9.64 10.08
CA HIS A 207 -6.95 -8.68 9.42
C HIS A 207 -6.67 -8.72 7.93
N TYR A 208 -7.66 -8.34 7.15
CA TYR A 208 -7.62 -8.31 5.70
C TYR A 208 -8.03 -6.93 5.26
N ARG A 209 -7.24 -6.28 4.41
CA ARG A 209 -7.54 -4.96 3.86
C ARG A 209 -7.65 -5.02 2.35
N ALA A 210 -8.82 -4.65 1.84
CA ALA A 210 -9.05 -4.43 0.42
C ALA A 210 -9.23 -2.94 0.15
N GLY A 211 -8.25 -2.33 -0.50
CA GLY A 211 -8.25 -0.94 -0.93
C GLY A 211 -8.51 -0.82 -2.44
N PHE A 212 -9.36 0.11 -2.85
CA PHE A 212 -9.57 0.41 -4.27
C PHE A 212 -9.41 1.90 -4.57
N ALA A 213 -8.65 2.21 -5.63
CA ALA A 213 -8.73 3.51 -6.27
C ALA A 213 -10.03 3.60 -7.07
N VAL A 214 -10.87 4.58 -6.75
CA VAL A 214 -12.22 4.72 -7.29
C VAL A 214 -12.55 6.18 -7.59
N THR A 215 -13.52 6.40 -8.47
CA THR A 215 -14.12 7.72 -8.69
C THR A 215 -15.11 8.07 -7.59
N SER A 216 -15.57 9.31 -7.56
CA SER A 216 -16.65 9.79 -6.67
C SER A 216 -17.95 8.99 -6.76
N ASP A 217 -18.16 8.21 -7.83
CA ASP A 217 -19.34 7.34 -7.99
C ASP A 217 -19.43 6.27 -6.89
N PHE A 218 -18.29 5.90 -6.30
CA PHE A 218 -18.17 4.99 -5.18
C PHE A 218 -18.12 5.71 -3.82
N ASP A 219 -18.27 7.03 -3.78
CA ASP A 219 -18.11 7.84 -2.56
C ASP A 219 -19.42 8.09 -1.81
N ASN A 220 -20.27 7.07 -1.75
CA ASN A 220 -21.48 7.06 -0.92
C ASN A 220 -21.65 5.70 -0.25
N GLU A 221 -22.50 5.64 0.78
CA GLU A 221 -22.67 4.44 1.60
C GLU A 221 -23.13 3.21 0.79
N GLU A 222 -24.14 3.38 -0.07
CA GLU A 222 -24.70 2.29 -0.87
C GLU A 222 -23.69 1.73 -1.87
N ALA A 223 -22.98 2.60 -2.58
CA ALA A 223 -21.98 2.19 -3.56
C ALA A 223 -20.79 1.48 -2.90
N ARG A 224 -20.35 1.93 -1.72
CA ARG A 224 -19.30 1.24 -0.95
C ARG A 224 -19.76 -0.12 -0.44
N LYS A 225 -20.96 -0.21 0.13
CA LYS A 225 -21.55 -1.50 0.54
C LYS A 225 -21.60 -2.47 -0.62
N ASN A 226 -22.08 -2.03 -1.78
CA ASN A 226 -22.13 -2.86 -2.98
C ASN A 226 -20.72 -3.28 -3.44
N LEU A 227 -19.74 -2.37 -3.46
CA LEU A 227 -18.36 -2.67 -3.85
C LEU A 227 -17.75 -3.80 -3.00
N PHE A 228 -17.94 -3.75 -1.69
CA PHE A 228 -17.35 -4.70 -0.74
C PHE A 228 -18.27 -5.86 -0.34
N ASP A 229 -19.42 -5.98 -0.99
CA ASP A 229 -20.30 -7.14 -0.83
C ASP A 229 -19.55 -8.44 -1.20
N GLY A 230 -19.59 -9.41 -0.30
CA GLY A 230 -18.79 -10.64 -0.34
C GLY A 230 -17.66 -10.72 0.70
N TYR A 231 -17.33 -9.64 1.41
CA TYR A 231 -16.32 -9.70 2.49
C TYR A 231 -16.63 -10.74 3.57
N GLY A 232 -17.93 -10.97 3.82
CA GLY A 232 -18.42 -11.97 4.76
C GLY A 232 -18.11 -13.42 4.39
N GLU A 233 -17.54 -13.69 3.21
CA GLU A 233 -17.05 -15.03 2.83
C GLU A 233 -15.84 -15.49 3.66
N ILE A 234 -15.05 -14.56 4.19
CA ILE A 234 -13.98 -14.86 5.14
C ILE A 234 -14.63 -15.14 6.50
N LYS A 235 -14.87 -16.41 6.83
CA LYS A 235 -15.60 -16.82 8.04
C LYS A 235 -14.74 -16.79 9.31
N GLY A 236 -15.38 -16.86 10.47
CA GLY A 236 -14.69 -17.03 11.76
C GLY A 236 -13.91 -15.81 12.26
N ILE A 237 -14.15 -14.62 11.69
CA ILE A 237 -13.52 -13.36 12.10
C ILE A 237 -14.55 -12.25 12.30
N ARG A 238 -14.17 -11.25 13.08
CA ARG A 238 -15.01 -10.11 13.46
C ARG A 238 -14.99 -9.01 12.38
N ALA A 239 -15.91 -8.05 12.45
CA ALA A 239 -16.07 -7.04 11.42
C ALA A 239 -14.83 -6.14 11.26
N GLU A 240 -14.17 -5.79 12.37
CA GLU A 240 -12.94 -5.00 12.38
C GLU A 240 -11.72 -5.72 11.78
N GLN A 241 -11.85 -7.03 11.50
CA GLN A 241 -10.84 -7.81 10.79
C GLN A 241 -10.99 -7.71 9.26
N ARG A 242 -12.05 -7.05 8.78
CA ARG A 242 -12.35 -6.81 7.38
C ARG A 242 -12.32 -5.30 7.13
N ASN A 243 -11.24 -4.82 6.50
CA ASN A 243 -10.98 -3.40 6.28
C ASN A 243 -11.21 -3.03 4.80
N ALA A 244 -12.37 -2.44 4.51
CA ALA A 244 -12.78 -2.00 3.19
C ALA A 244 -12.39 -0.53 2.94
N SER A 245 -11.41 -0.29 2.08
CA SER A 245 -10.85 1.06 1.89
C SER A 245 -11.06 1.60 0.49
N THR A 246 -11.36 2.90 0.38
CA THR A 246 -11.55 3.59 -0.90
C THR A 246 -10.64 4.81 -0.97
N PHE A 247 -9.79 4.85 -1.98
CA PHE A 247 -9.08 6.05 -2.37
C PHE A 247 -9.89 6.75 -3.45
N VAL A 248 -10.53 7.86 -3.08
CA VAL A 248 -11.45 8.57 -3.96
C VAL A 248 -10.66 9.64 -4.71
N VAL A 249 -10.74 9.58 -6.04
CA VAL A 249 -10.17 10.60 -6.92
C VAL A 249 -11.26 11.50 -7.49
N ASP A 250 -10.91 12.77 -7.70
CA ASP A 250 -11.77 13.73 -8.38
C ASP A 250 -11.64 13.56 -9.90
N GLY A 251 -12.78 13.26 -10.54
CA GLY A 251 -12.85 13.05 -11.98
C GLY A 251 -12.44 11.64 -12.44
N PRO A 252 -12.14 11.45 -13.74
CA PRO A 252 -11.88 10.13 -14.29
C PRO A 252 -10.56 9.53 -13.79
N LEU A 253 -10.61 8.24 -13.41
CA LEU A 253 -9.48 7.55 -12.76
C LEU A 253 -8.16 7.63 -13.54
N ARG A 254 -8.17 7.30 -14.84
CA ARG A 254 -6.92 7.23 -15.64
C ARG A 254 -6.28 8.61 -15.87
N PRO A 255 -7.02 9.66 -16.27
CA PRO A 255 -6.51 11.03 -16.30
C PRO A 255 -5.95 11.51 -14.95
N TRP A 256 -6.57 11.14 -13.84
CA TRP A 256 -6.08 11.53 -12.52
C TRP A 256 -4.68 10.94 -12.23
N PHE A 257 -4.49 9.64 -12.48
CA PHE A 257 -3.17 9.00 -12.32
C PHE A 257 -2.12 9.52 -13.32
N GLU A 258 -2.54 9.89 -14.54
CA GLU A 258 -1.65 10.54 -15.51
C GLU A 258 -1.16 11.90 -14.99
N SER A 259 -2.06 12.74 -14.46
CA SER A 259 -1.70 14.04 -13.89
C SER A 259 -0.72 13.88 -12.72
N LEU A 260 -0.99 12.95 -11.80
CA LEU A 260 -0.09 12.68 -10.69
C LEU A 260 1.27 12.16 -11.17
N ALA A 261 1.31 11.25 -12.16
CA ALA A 261 2.55 10.75 -12.74
C ALA A 261 3.41 11.88 -13.33
N GLN A 262 2.80 12.83 -14.03
CA GLN A 262 3.49 14.00 -14.58
C GLN A 262 4.08 14.89 -13.49
N LYS A 263 3.35 15.12 -12.39
CA LYS A 263 3.89 15.85 -11.23
C LYS A 263 5.07 15.14 -10.59
N ILE A 264 4.99 13.82 -10.46
CA ILE A 264 6.10 13.02 -9.91
C ILE A 264 7.34 13.13 -10.81
N ILE A 265 7.17 12.99 -12.13
CA ILE A 265 8.27 13.13 -13.11
C ILE A 265 8.89 14.52 -13.04
N ALA A 266 8.08 15.58 -13.08
CA ALA A 266 8.55 16.96 -13.03
C ALA A 266 9.35 17.24 -11.75
N TYR A 267 8.93 16.67 -10.62
CA TYR A 267 9.69 16.76 -9.38
C TYR A 267 11.04 16.03 -9.46
N ILE A 268 11.06 14.80 -9.98
CA ILE A 268 12.29 14.01 -10.12
C ILE A 268 13.31 14.70 -11.04
N GLU A 269 12.84 15.33 -12.12
CA GLU A 269 13.70 16.07 -13.06
C GLU A 269 14.40 17.27 -12.40
N GLN A 270 13.76 17.89 -11.41
CA GLN A 270 14.28 19.03 -10.65
C GLN A 270 15.22 18.65 -9.48
N LEU A 271 15.42 17.35 -9.22
CA LEU A 271 16.31 16.90 -8.15
C LEU A 271 17.78 17.07 -8.54
N ASP A 272 18.52 17.80 -7.70
CA ASP A 272 19.96 17.99 -7.78
C ASP A 272 20.66 17.48 -6.50
N GLY A 273 21.46 16.40 -6.58
CA GLY A 273 22.47 16.04 -5.57
C GLY A 273 22.03 15.26 -4.32
N ASP A 274 22.83 15.39 -3.25
CA ASP A 274 22.63 14.82 -1.91
C ASP A 274 21.87 15.81 -1.02
N PHE A 275 20.86 15.34 -0.29
CA PHE A 275 19.96 16.19 0.51
C PHE A 275 20.07 15.95 2.02
N LEU A 276 20.92 14.99 2.45
CA LEU A 276 21.19 14.71 3.87
C LEU A 276 22.27 15.60 4.50
N ASN A 277 22.76 16.63 3.79
CA ASN A 277 23.77 17.57 4.30
C ASN A 277 23.25 19.02 4.40
N VAL A 278 21.94 19.21 4.63
CA VAL A 278 21.34 20.47 5.07
C VAL A 278 20.59 20.25 6.37
#